data_AF-A0A8H3ZJ52-F1
#
_entry.id   AF-A0A8H3ZJ52-F1
#
_cell.length_a   1.000
_cell.length_b   1.000
_cell.length_c   1.000
_cell.angle_alpha   90.00
_cell.angle_beta   90.00
_cell.angle_gamma   90.00
#
_symmetry.space_group_name_H-M   'P 1'
#
loop_
_entity.id
_entity.type
_entity.pdbx_description
1 polymer ?
#
loop_
_entity_poly.entity_id
_entity_poly.type
_entity_poly.pdbx_seq_one_letter_code
_entity_poly.pdbx_strand_id
1 'polypeptide(L)'
;MVRGCHVVADNAMPSFPDSAFRGFSGPGYVSGFRSLLQPDNPSRHPRLEDVREAERREVLDGFVGSLRDVGALCGSVCEVEYLAGMKRVVGLAIAGSEDAYLEFAAMYNRLGEMSSDDFVRFSAAGNHAARILLGHFFLLAQVVEMINHRRGRSREGRFRARVTLAWLEGIEEGLPGELKGYLGWPLGFARGRMRRLDGGEGGFVGMGLS
;
A
#
# COMPACT_ATOMS: atom_id res chain seq x y z
N MET A 1 2.75 1.81 -14.72
CA MET A 1 4.20 1.84 -15.01
C MET A 1 4.84 0.46 -14.85
N VAL A 2 4.68 -0.24 -13.71
CA VAL A 2 5.31 -1.56 -13.42
C VAL A 2 5.00 -2.65 -14.47
N ARG A 3 3.75 -2.80 -14.91
CA ARG A 3 3.41 -3.76 -15.99
C ARG A 3 4.08 -3.42 -17.32
N GLY A 4 4.18 -2.13 -17.67
CA GLY A 4 4.91 -1.69 -18.85
C GLY A 4 6.40 -2.03 -18.77
N CYS A 5 7.01 -1.91 -17.58
CA CYS A 5 8.38 -2.34 -17.34
C CYS A 5 8.54 -3.86 -17.50
N HIS A 6 7.60 -4.67 -16.99
CA HIS A 6 7.61 -6.13 -17.18
C HIS A 6 7.47 -6.51 -18.66
N VAL A 7 6.51 -5.92 -19.38
CA VAL A 7 6.33 -6.16 -20.82
C VAL A 7 7.61 -5.84 -21.60
N VAL A 8 8.27 -4.72 -21.32
CA VAL A 8 9.55 -4.35 -21.96
C VAL A 8 10.67 -5.29 -21.55
N ALA A 9 10.78 -5.65 -20.27
CA ALA A 9 11.80 -6.57 -19.78
C ALA A 9 11.66 -7.96 -20.43
N ASP A 10 10.44 -8.48 -20.49
CA ASP A 10 10.16 -9.85 -20.97
C ASP A 10 10.17 -9.94 -22.50
N ASN A 11 9.81 -8.87 -23.21
CA ASN A 11 9.59 -8.93 -24.67
C ASN A 11 10.58 -8.09 -25.49
N ALA A 12 11.29 -7.13 -24.90
CA ALA A 12 12.13 -6.19 -25.64
C ALA A 12 13.62 -6.21 -25.25
N MET A 13 14.00 -6.90 -24.17
CA MET A 13 15.40 -7.00 -23.73
C MET A 13 15.84 -8.45 -23.48
N PRO A 14 16.62 -9.06 -24.40
CA PRO A 14 17.11 -10.44 -24.26
C PRO A 14 17.99 -10.70 -23.04
N SER A 15 18.61 -9.67 -22.46
CA SER A 15 19.47 -9.77 -21.26
C SER A 15 19.15 -8.70 -20.21
N PHE A 16 17.88 -8.56 -19.84
CA PHE A 16 17.45 -7.63 -18.79
C PHE A 16 18.27 -7.72 -17.48
N PRO A 17 18.67 -8.91 -16.97
CA PRO A 17 19.49 -9.03 -15.75
C PRO A 17 20.88 -8.37 -15.83
N ASP A 18 21.46 -8.30 -17.04
CA ASP A 18 22.78 -7.72 -17.30
C ASP A 18 22.71 -6.24 -17.72
N SER A 19 21.50 -5.69 -17.86
CA SER A 19 21.30 -4.33 -18.33
C SER A 19 21.54 -3.27 -17.25
N ALA A 20 21.79 -2.03 -17.68
CA ALA A 20 21.79 -0.86 -16.79
C ALA A 20 20.44 -0.66 -16.07
N PHE A 21 19.38 -1.32 -16.53
CA PHE A 21 18.02 -1.25 -15.98
C PHE A 21 17.72 -2.37 -14.99
N ARG A 22 18.67 -3.25 -14.64
CA ARG A 22 18.46 -4.37 -13.69
C ARG A 22 17.89 -3.94 -12.34
N GLY A 23 18.14 -2.69 -11.92
CA GLY A 23 17.57 -2.11 -10.69
C GLY A 23 16.05 -1.91 -10.74
N PHE A 24 15.45 -1.91 -11.93
CA PHE A 24 14.00 -1.88 -12.15
C PHE A 24 13.36 -3.26 -12.16
N SER A 25 14.15 -4.34 -12.03
CA SER A 25 13.63 -5.68 -11.76
C SER A 25 13.11 -5.76 -10.32
N GLY A 26 12.13 -6.64 -10.07
CA GLY A 26 11.67 -6.93 -8.70
C GLY A 26 12.82 -7.27 -7.73
N PRO A 27 13.75 -8.18 -8.09
CA PRO A 27 14.92 -8.48 -7.27
C PRO A 27 15.88 -7.30 -7.07
N GLY A 28 16.09 -6.47 -8.09
CA GLY A 28 16.93 -5.27 -8.01
C GLY A 28 16.39 -4.23 -7.04
N TYR A 29 15.07 -4.02 -7.06
CA TYR A 29 14.38 -3.11 -6.13
C TYR A 29 14.47 -3.60 -4.68
N VAL A 30 14.23 -4.89 -4.44
CA VAL A 30 14.35 -5.52 -3.11
C VAL A 30 15.78 -5.44 -2.56
N SER A 31 16.78 -5.73 -3.40
CA SER A 31 18.20 -5.66 -3.03
C SER A 31 18.64 -4.24 -2.66
N GLY A 32 18.32 -3.25 -3.49
CA GLY A 32 18.64 -1.85 -3.22
C GLY A 32 18.02 -1.35 -1.91
N PHE A 33 16.79 -1.80 -1.60
CA PHE A 33 16.13 -1.43 -0.36
C PHE A 33 16.71 -2.13 0.87
N ARG A 34 17.06 -3.42 0.79
CA ARG A 34 17.72 -4.14 1.88
C ARG A 34 19.02 -3.43 2.32
N SER A 35 19.77 -2.87 1.37
CA SER A 35 20.95 -2.04 1.65
C SER A 35 20.62 -0.73 2.38
N LEU A 36 19.42 -0.16 2.20
CA LEU A 36 18.96 1.03 2.93
C LEU A 36 18.55 0.73 4.38
N LEU A 37 18.19 -0.51 4.68
CA LEU A 37 17.77 -0.97 6.00
C LEU A 37 18.93 -1.39 6.91
N GLN A 38 20.14 -1.60 6.36
CA GLN A 38 21.28 -2.09 7.13
C GLN A 38 21.57 -1.22 8.36
N PRO A 39 21.94 -1.83 9.52
CA PRO A 39 22.15 -1.09 10.76
C PRO A 39 23.19 0.02 10.65
N ASP A 40 24.18 -0.20 9.78
CA ASP A 40 25.35 0.65 9.58
C ASP A 40 25.08 1.76 8.54
N ASN A 41 23.86 1.81 7.98
CA ASN A 41 23.52 2.83 7.00
C ASN A 41 23.39 4.21 7.68
N PRO A 42 24.22 5.21 7.31
CA PRO A 42 24.20 6.54 7.91
C PRO A 42 22.88 7.30 7.65
N SER A 43 22.05 6.83 6.73
CA SER A 43 20.71 7.36 6.45
C SER A 43 19.61 6.75 7.33
N ARG A 44 19.95 5.80 8.22
CA ARG A 44 19.01 5.14 9.12
C ARG A 44 18.64 6.08 10.26
N HIS A 45 17.34 6.36 10.44
CA HIS A 45 16.84 7.19 11.54
C HIS A 45 16.33 6.32 12.71
N PRO A 46 16.54 6.72 13.97
CA PRO A 46 16.10 5.95 15.14
C PRO A 46 14.56 5.85 15.25
N ARG A 47 14.07 4.73 15.78
CA ARG A 47 12.64 4.52 16.13
C ARG A 47 12.24 5.47 17.29
N LEU A 48 10.95 5.75 17.48
CA LEU A 48 10.44 6.63 18.55
C LEU A 48 9.47 5.78 19.39
N GLU A 49 9.60 5.78 20.71
CA GLU A 49 8.92 4.84 21.61
C GLU A 49 7.56 5.32 22.17
N ASP A 50 6.75 4.31 22.51
CA ASP A 50 5.49 4.20 23.26
C ASP A 50 4.27 5.05 22.89
N VAL A 51 4.37 6.38 22.77
CA VAL A 51 3.21 7.20 22.32
C VAL A 51 2.83 6.86 20.86
N ARG A 52 3.82 6.39 20.09
CA ARG A 52 3.61 5.90 18.72
C ARG A 52 3.08 4.49 18.63
N GLU A 53 3.24 3.66 19.67
CA GLU A 53 2.89 2.24 19.58
C GLU A 53 1.37 2.04 19.68
N ALA A 54 0.70 2.80 20.54
CA ALA A 54 -0.76 2.81 20.61
C ALA A 54 -1.40 3.31 19.30
N GLU A 55 -0.93 4.45 18.77
CA GLU A 55 -1.38 4.99 17.47
C GLU A 55 -1.06 4.01 16.33
N ARG A 56 0.12 3.38 16.35
CA ARG A 56 0.50 2.36 15.36
C ARG A 56 -0.43 1.16 15.43
N ARG A 57 -0.71 0.64 16.63
CA ARG A 57 -1.60 -0.51 16.84
C ARG A 57 -3.00 -0.19 16.33
N GLU A 58 -3.54 0.97 16.70
CA GLU A 58 -4.87 1.42 16.25
C GLU A 58 -4.97 1.51 14.71
N VAL A 59 -3.94 2.06 14.05
CA VAL A 59 -3.91 2.12 12.59
C VAL A 59 -3.79 0.73 11.96
N LEU A 60 -2.96 -0.15 12.51
CA LEU A 60 -2.78 -1.50 12.00
C LEU A 60 -4.06 -2.35 12.20
N ASP A 61 -4.67 -2.28 13.37
CA ASP A 61 -5.91 -3.01 13.69
C ASP A 61 -7.07 -2.51 12.83
N GLY A 62 -7.16 -1.19 12.62
CA GLY A 62 -8.10 -0.58 11.70
C GLY A 62 -7.92 -1.07 10.26
N PHE A 63 -6.67 -1.18 9.78
CA PHE A 63 -6.37 -1.72 8.45
C PHE A 63 -6.71 -3.21 8.34
N VAL A 64 -6.42 -4.00 9.38
CA VAL A 64 -6.82 -5.43 9.43
C VAL A 64 -8.33 -5.56 9.36
N GLY A 65 -9.06 -4.75 10.11
CA GLY A 65 -10.52 -4.69 10.08
C GLY A 65 -11.04 -4.41 8.68
N SER A 66 -10.51 -3.38 8.03
CA SER A 66 -10.95 -3.01 6.68
C SER A 66 -10.64 -4.11 5.64
N LEU A 67 -9.48 -4.76 5.72
CA LEU A 67 -9.15 -5.90 4.87
C LEU A 67 -10.06 -7.11 5.10
N ARG A 68 -10.47 -7.36 6.35
CA ARG A 68 -11.40 -8.45 6.66
C ARG A 68 -12.73 -8.21 5.95
N ASP A 69 -13.24 -6.99 6.01
CA ASP A 69 -14.53 -6.63 5.41
C ASP A 69 -14.45 -6.76 3.88
N VAL A 70 -13.40 -6.22 3.25
CA VAL A 70 -13.17 -6.37 1.79
C VAL A 70 -13.02 -7.83 1.36
N GLY A 71 -12.58 -8.72 2.25
CA GLY A 71 -12.48 -10.14 1.98
C GLY A 71 -13.79 -10.79 1.53
N ALA A 72 -14.94 -10.26 1.97
CA ALA A 72 -16.25 -10.74 1.54
C ALA A 72 -16.58 -10.44 0.07
N LEU A 73 -15.88 -9.48 -0.55
CA LEU A 73 -16.06 -9.09 -1.95
C LEU A 73 -15.18 -9.89 -2.92
N CYS A 74 -14.14 -10.56 -2.42
CA CYS A 74 -13.14 -11.20 -3.25
C CYS A 74 -13.70 -12.51 -3.83
N GLY A 75 -13.96 -12.52 -5.13
CA GLY A 75 -14.48 -13.67 -5.87
C GLY A 75 -13.47 -14.32 -6.80
N SER A 76 -12.46 -13.58 -7.26
CA SER A 76 -11.43 -14.10 -8.17
C SER A 76 -10.14 -14.52 -7.45
N VAL A 77 -9.37 -15.40 -8.08
CA VAL A 77 -8.04 -15.83 -7.59
C VAL A 77 -7.13 -14.63 -7.38
N CYS A 78 -7.08 -13.72 -8.36
CA CYS A 78 -6.25 -12.51 -8.29
C CYS A 78 -6.63 -11.61 -7.10
N GLU A 79 -7.92 -11.42 -6.83
CA GLU A 79 -8.39 -10.65 -5.68
C GLU A 79 -7.96 -11.28 -4.35
N VAL A 80 -8.13 -12.61 -4.23
CA VAL A 80 -7.75 -13.36 -3.04
C VAL A 80 -6.23 -13.30 -2.79
N GLU A 81 -5.43 -13.43 -3.85
CA GLU A 81 -3.97 -13.32 -3.76
C GLU A 81 -3.52 -11.91 -3.35
N TYR A 82 -4.15 -10.88 -3.91
CA TYR A 82 -3.86 -9.49 -3.55
C TYR A 82 -4.22 -9.21 -2.08
N LEU A 83 -5.39 -9.66 -1.64
CA LEU A 83 -5.81 -9.57 -0.24
C LEU A 83 -4.83 -10.29 0.69
N ALA A 84 -4.43 -11.51 0.34
CA ALA A 84 -3.49 -12.30 1.13
C ALA A 84 -2.12 -11.63 1.23
N GLY A 85 -1.65 -11.00 0.15
CA GLY A 85 -0.44 -10.19 0.16
C GLY A 85 -0.52 -9.03 1.15
N MET A 86 -1.60 -8.25 1.12
CA MET A 86 -1.76 -7.12 2.07
C MET A 86 -1.84 -7.60 3.51
N LYS A 87 -2.53 -8.73 3.77
CA LYS A 87 -2.56 -9.36 5.11
C LYS A 87 -1.17 -9.77 5.58
N ARG A 88 -0.32 -10.32 4.70
CA ARG A 88 1.08 -10.64 5.03
C ARG A 88 1.89 -9.40 5.38
N VAL A 89 1.80 -8.35 4.57
CA VAL A 89 2.50 -7.07 4.84
C VAL A 89 2.11 -6.53 6.22
N VAL A 90 0.81 -6.48 6.53
CA VAL A 90 0.33 -5.96 7.81
C VAL A 90 0.71 -6.88 8.97
N GLY A 91 0.70 -8.19 8.80
CA GLY A 91 1.20 -9.14 9.80
C GLY A 91 2.68 -8.93 10.12
N LEU A 92 3.52 -8.75 9.11
CA LEU A 92 4.94 -8.41 9.27
C LEU A 92 5.11 -7.03 9.93
N ALA A 93 4.29 -6.05 9.53
CA ALA A 93 4.31 -4.72 10.11
C ALA A 93 3.97 -4.77 11.60
N ILE A 94 2.94 -5.54 12.00
CA ILE A 94 2.52 -5.79 13.40
C ILE A 94 3.67 -6.40 14.21
N ALA A 95 4.39 -7.38 13.63
CA ALA A 95 5.55 -8.00 14.25
C ALA A 95 6.79 -7.08 14.33
N GLY A 96 6.72 -5.86 13.77
CA GLY A 96 7.83 -4.92 13.74
C GLY A 96 8.96 -5.32 12.80
N SER A 97 8.69 -6.24 11.85
CA SER A 97 9.67 -6.71 10.88
C SER A 97 9.90 -5.67 9.79
N GLU A 98 11.17 -5.43 9.46
CA GLU A 98 11.57 -4.58 8.34
C GLU A 98 11.20 -5.22 6.97
N ASP A 99 10.93 -6.53 6.95
CA ASP A 99 10.46 -7.26 5.78
C ASP A 99 9.06 -6.84 5.32
N ALA A 100 8.27 -6.17 6.17
CA ALA A 100 6.96 -5.64 5.78
C ALA A 100 7.05 -4.76 4.53
N TYR A 101 8.10 -3.93 4.44
CA TYR A 101 8.31 -3.07 3.27
C TYR A 101 8.79 -3.86 2.05
N LEU A 102 9.57 -4.93 2.25
CA LEU A 102 10.01 -5.81 1.16
C LEU A 102 8.83 -6.58 0.55
N GLU A 103 7.96 -7.14 1.40
CA GLU A 103 6.74 -7.82 0.93
C GLU A 103 5.80 -6.81 0.24
N PHE A 104 5.69 -5.58 0.75
CA PHE A 104 4.94 -4.51 0.09
C PHE A 104 5.51 -4.17 -1.29
N ALA A 105 6.83 -4.08 -1.42
CA ALA A 105 7.48 -3.86 -2.71
C ALA A 105 7.27 -5.03 -3.68
N ALA A 106 7.32 -6.28 -3.19
CA ALA A 106 7.04 -7.47 -3.99
C ALA A 106 5.59 -7.46 -4.53
N MET A 107 4.63 -6.97 -3.75
CA MET A 107 3.25 -6.82 -4.19
C MET A 107 3.09 -5.89 -5.40
N TYR A 108 3.92 -4.86 -5.57
CA TYR A 108 3.87 -4.02 -6.78
C TYR A 108 4.15 -4.81 -8.06
N ASN A 109 4.98 -5.86 -7.99
CA ASN A 109 5.33 -6.69 -9.14
C ASN A 109 4.23 -7.67 -9.52
N ARG A 110 3.36 -8.08 -8.58
CA ARG A 110 2.27 -9.03 -8.86
C ARG A 110 1.33 -8.58 -9.98
N LEU A 111 1.05 -7.28 -10.12
CA LEU A 111 0.28 -6.76 -11.27
C LEU A 111 1.00 -6.91 -12.61
N GLY A 112 2.34 -6.90 -12.58
CA GLY A 112 3.19 -7.15 -13.75
C GLY A 112 3.21 -8.63 -14.14
N GLU A 113 3.20 -9.52 -13.15
CA GLU A 113 3.26 -10.97 -13.31
C GLU A 113 1.91 -11.60 -13.72
N MET A 114 0.78 -10.91 -13.50
CA MET A 114 -0.53 -11.36 -13.96
C MET A 114 -0.55 -11.60 -15.48
N SER A 115 -1.19 -12.69 -15.89
CA SER A 115 -1.48 -12.93 -17.31
C SER A 115 -2.25 -11.73 -17.91
N SER A 116 -2.18 -11.55 -19.22
CA SER A 116 -2.94 -10.47 -19.90
C SER A 116 -4.44 -10.54 -19.61
N ASP A 117 -4.96 -11.76 -19.65
CA ASP A 117 -6.35 -12.09 -19.39
C ASP A 117 -6.77 -11.74 -17.97
N ASP A 118 -5.98 -12.16 -16.98
CA ASP A 118 -6.24 -11.87 -15.58
C ASP A 118 -6.13 -10.38 -15.27
N PHE A 119 -5.13 -9.72 -15.85
CA PHE A 119 -4.97 -8.28 -15.66
C PHE A 119 -6.14 -7.48 -16.23
N VAL A 120 -6.65 -7.84 -17.42
CA VAL A 120 -7.82 -7.18 -18.00
C VAL A 120 -9.05 -7.38 -17.12
N ARG A 121 -9.28 -8.59 -16.60
CA ARG A 121 -10.41 -8.88 -15.70
C ARG A 121 -10.27 -8.17 -14.35
N PHE A 122 -9.06 -8.13 -13.80
CA PHE A 122 -8.75 -7.50 -12.52
C PHE A 122 -8.84 -5.96 -12.60
N SER A 123 -8.40 -5.37 -13.71
CA SER A 123 -8.41 -3.91 -13.90
C SER A 123 -9.70 -3.35 -14.51
N ALA A 124 -10.68 -4.21 -14.79
CA ALA A 124 -11.96 -3.80 -15.36
C ALA A 124 -12.68 -2.79 -14.44
N ALA A 125 -13.27 -1.74 -15.03
CA ALA A 125 -13.96 -0.70 -14.27
C ALA A 125 -15.16 -1.23 -13.45
N GLY A 126 -15.79 -2.31 -13.92
CA GLY A 126 -16.86 -3.03 -13.23
C GLY A 126 -16.39 -4.02 -12.16
N ASN A 127 -15.09 -4.30 -12.06
CA ASN A 127 -14.55 -5.09 -10.95
C ASN A 127 -14.37 -4.21 -9.71
N HIS A 128 -15.48 -3.98 -9.00
CA HIS A 128 -15.49 -3.13 -7.82
C HIS A 128 -14.63 -3.68 -6.67
N ALA A 129 -14.57 -5.01 -6.50
CA ALA A 129 -13.73 -5.65 -5.50
C ALA A 129 -12.24 -5.34 -5.73
N ALA A 130 -11.76 -5.53 -6.96
CA ALA A 130 -10.38 -5.22 -7.33
C ALA A 130 -10.06 -3.72 -7.19
N ARG A 131 -10.99 -2.82 -7.56
CA ARG A 131 -10.82 -1.37 -7.36
C ARG A 131 -10.66 -1.01 -5.88
N ILE A 132 -11.48 -1.59 -5.01
CA ILE A 132 -11.40 -1.38 -3.56
C ILE A 132 -10.08 -1.96 -3.00
N LEU A 133 -9.67 -3.15 -3.44
CA LEU A 133 -8.38 -3.76 -3.06
C LEU A 133 -7.19 -2.90 -3.48
N LEU A 134 -7.21 -2.36 -4.70
CA LEU A 134 -6.19 -1.44 -5.18
C LEU A 134 -6.15 -0.18 -4.31
N GLY A 135 -7.29 0.40 -3.96
CA GLY A 135 -7.36 1.52 -3.00
C GLY A 135 -6.67 1.20 -1.66
N HIS A 136 -6.94 0.03 -1.09
CA HIS A 136 -6.26 -0.45 0.12
C HIS A 136 -4.76 -0.62 -0.08
N PHE A 137 -4.34 -1.17 -1.21
CA PHE A 137 -2.93 -1.37 -1.53
C PHE A 137 -2.15 -0.04 -1.63
N PHE A 138 -2.71 1.00 -2.26
CA PHE A 138 -2.04 2.30 -2.29
C PHE A 138 -2.02 2.99 -0.92
N LEU A 139 -3.04 2.75 -0.10
CA LEU A 139 -3.07 3.24 1.27
C LEU A 139 -2.04 2.51 2.15
N LEU A 140 -1.82 1.22 1.91
CA LEU A 140 -0.85 0.39 2.64
C LEU A 140 0.56 0.97 2.57
N ALA A 141 0.94 1.57 1.43
CA ALA A 141 2.21 2.28 1.27
C ALA A 141 2.40 3.35 2.37
N GLN A 142 1.32 4.06 2.68
CA GLN A 142 1.30 5.15 3.66
C GLN A 142 1.28 4.64 5.10
N VAL A 143 0.55 3.55 5.33
CA VAL A 143 0.51 2.84 6.62
C VAL A 143 1.92 2.35 6.96
N VAL A 144 2.56 1.63 6.03
CA VAL A 144 3.92 1.11 6.20
C VAL A 144 4.93 2.26 6.34
N GLU A 145 4.82 3.33 5.55
CA GLU A 145 5.71 4.49 5.67
C GLU A 145 5.55 5.22 7.01
N MET A 146 4.32 5.39 7.49
CA MET A 146 4.05 6.00 8.80
C MET A 146 4.72 5.22 9.93
N ILE A 147 4.70 3.88 9.83
CA ILE A 147 5.23 2.97 10.84
C ILE A 147 6.76 2.90 10.77
N ASN A 148 7.34 2.86 9.57
CA ASN A 148 8.77 2.63 9.39
C ASN A 148 9.61 3.91 9.28
N HIS A 149 9.02 5.05 8.91
CA HIS A 149 9.78 6.27 8.63
C HIS A 149 9.20 7.53 9.29
N ARG A 150 10.08 8.31 9.92
CA ARG A 150 9.78 9.68 10.42
C ARG A 150 9.53 10.71 9.29
N ARG A 151 9.46 10.29 8.02
CA ARG A 151 9.43 11.16 6.83
C ARG A 151 8.07 11.75 6.49
N GLY A 152 7.07 11.62 7.36
CA GLY A 152 5.71 12.10 7.13
C GLY A 152 5.62 13.56 6.64
N ARG A 153 6.59 14.42 6.93
CA ARG A 153 6.58 15.84 6.53
C ARG A 153 7.36 16.18 5.26
N SER A 154 7.92 15.22 4.53
CA SER A 154 8.60 15.51 3.26
C SER A 154 7.59 15.98 2.20
N ARG A 155 8.06 16.77 1.22
CA ARG A 155 7.22 17.24 0.10
C ARG A 155 6.63 16.06 -0.69
N GLU A 156 7.44 15.01 -0.89
CA GLU A 156 7.08 13.78 -1.58
C GLU A 156 6.06 12.95 -0.78
N GLY A 157 6.22 12.89 0.55
CA GLY A 157 5.25 12.25 1.45
C GLY A 157 3.87 12.93 1.39
N ARG A 158 3.84 14.27 1.42
CA ARG A 158 2.59 15.05 1.24
C ARG A 158 1.95 14.84 -0.13
N PHE A 159 2.76 14.85 -1.20
CA PHE A 159 2.27 14.62 -2.54
C PHE A 159 1.63 13.23 -2.68
N ARG A 160 2.32 12.18 -2.21
CA ARG A 160 1.78 10.81 -2.19
C ARG A 160 0.50 10.69 -1.37
N ALA A 161 0.46 11.33 -0.19
CA ALA A 161 -0.75 11.41 0.65
C ALA A 161 -1.96 11.97 -0.13
N ARG A 162 -1.77 13.10 -0.79
CA ARG A 162 -2.81 13.76 -1.59
C ARG A 162 -3.26 12.92 -2.78
N VAL A 163 -2.34 12.31 -3.52
CA VAL A 163 -2.68 11.45 -4.67
C VAL A 163 -3.48 10.23 -4.23
N THR A 164 -3.10 9.55 -3.15
CA THR A 164 -3.87 8.40 -2.65
C THR A 164 -5.25 8.81 -2.17
N LEU A 165 -5.39 9.95 -1.47
CA LEU A 165 -6.70 10.44 -1.04
C LEU A 165 -7.61 10.70 -2.25
N ALA A 166 -7.13 11.47 -3.24
CA ALA A 166 -7.89 11.75 -4.45
C ALA A 166 -8.28 10.47 -5.19
N TRP A 167 -7.42 9.45 -5.19
CA TRP A 167 -7.75 8.18 -5.80
C TRP A 167 -8.82 7.40 -5.03
N LEU A 168 -8.75 7.36 -3.70
CA LEU A 168 -9.77 6.73 -2.87
C LEU A 168 -11.14 7.41 -3.07
N GLU A 169 -11.16 8.75 -3.17
CA GLU A 169 -12.38 9.52 -3.44
C GLU A 169 -12.93 9.22 -4.84
N GLY A 170 -12.07 9.16 -5.87
CA GLY A 170 -12.49 8.76 -7.21
C GLY A 170 -12.99 7.31 -7.29
N ILE A 171 -12.47 6.40 -6.46
CA ILE A 171 -13.04 5.05 -6.35
C ILE A 171 -14.43 5.14 -5.72
N GLU A 172 -14.57 5.80 -4.56
CA GLU A 172 -15.84 5.96 -3.84
C GLU A 172 -16.95 6.57 -4.71
N GLU A 173 -16.65 7.62 -5.48
CA GLU A 173 -17.60 8.26 -6.39
C GLU A 173 -18.13 7.29 -7.46
N GLY A 174 -17.24 6.44 -7.98
CA GLY A 174 -17.57 5.45 -9.02
C GLY A 174 -18.01 4.07 -8.49
N LEU A 175 -18.35 3.95 -7.21
CA LEU A 175 -18.89 2.72 -6.60
C LEU A 175 -20.43 2.80 -6.45
N PRO A 176 -21.13 1.66 -6.62
CA PRO A 176 -22.50 1.49 -6.13
C PRO A 176 -22.61 1.84 -4.64
N GLY A 177 -23.76 2.36 -4.22
CA GLY A 177 -23.96 2.89 -2.85
C GLY A 177 -23.67 1.86 -1.76
N GLU A 178 -24.08 0.62 -1.99
CA GLU A 178 -23.87 -0.53 -1.12
C GLU A 178 -22.40 -0.91 -0.94
N LEU A 179 -21.53 -0.55 -1.87
CA LEU A 179 -20.10 -0.85 -1.81
C LEU A 179 -19.26 0.28 -1.20
N LYS A 180 -19.83 1.47 -1.00
CA LYS A 180 -19.07 2.62 -0.47
C LYS A 180 -18.58 2.40 0.96
N GLY A 181 -19.32 1.62 1.76
CA GLY A 181 -18.95 1.29 3.14
C GLY A 181 -17.57 0.65 3.28
N TYR A 182 -17.11 -0.11 2.29
CA TYR A 182 -15.80 -0.76 2.28
C TYR A 182 -14.62 0.24 2.18
N LEU A 183 -14.88 1.50 1.81
CA LEU A 183 -13.88 2.57 1.81
C LEU A 183 -13.94 3.48 3.04
N GLY A 184 -14.87 3.24 3.98
CA GLY A 184 -15.08 4.09 5.16
C GLY A 184 -13.80 4.28 5.97
N TRP A 185 -13.16 3.18 6.38
CA TRP A 185 -11.89 3.25 7.11
C TRP A 185 -10.75 3.81 6.25
N PRO A 186 -10.50 3.35 5.01
CA PRO A 186 -9.48 3.91 4.13
C PRO A 186 -9.55 5.44 3.95
N LEU A 187 -10.74 5.97 3.69
CA LEU A 187 -10.97 7.41 3.52
C LEU A 187 -10.80 8.16 4.84
N GLY A 188 -11.31 7.61 5.94
CA GLY A 188 -11.12 8.18 7.28
C GLY A 188 -9.65 8.35 7.62
N PHE A 189 -8.84 7.31 7.42
CA PHE A 189 -7.40 7.34 7.63
C PHE A 189 -6.70 8.35 6.70
N ALA A 190 -6.97 8.30 5.38
CA ALA A 190 -6.34 9.18 4.40
C ALA A 190 -6.64 10.67 4.65
N ARG A 191 -7.90 11.02 4.96
CA ARG A 191 -8.32 12.38 5.31
C ARG A 191 -7.67 12.84 6.63
N GLY A 192 -7.67 11.98 7.65
CA GLY A 192 -7.01 12.24 8.92
C GLY A 192 -5.51 12.50 8.75
N ARG A 193 -4.84 11.69 7.93
CA ARG A 193 -3.42 11.89 7.58
C ARG A 193 -3.20 13.22 6.87
N MET A 194 -3.99 13.55 5.85
CA MET A 194 -3.85 14.81 5.11
C MET A 194 -3.97 16.02 6.02
N ARG A 195 -4.96 16.04 6.93
CA ARG A 195 -5.11 17.09 7.95
C ARG A 195 -3.86 17.28 8.82
N ARG A 196 -3.27 16.18 9.31
CA ARG A 196 -2.03 16.23 10.11
C ARG A 196 -0.83 16.77 9.32
N LEU A 197 -0.79 16.51 8.01
CA LEU A 197 0.27 16.99 7.12
C LEU A 197 0.14 18.45 6.74
N ASP A 198 -1.08 18.98 6.67
CA ASP A 198 -1.38 20.39 6.40
C ASP A 198 -1.30 21.27 7.67
N GLY A 199 -0.96 20.69 8.83
CA GLY A 199 -0.76 21.42 10.08
C GLY A 199 -2.00 21.55 10.97
N GLY A 200 -3.07 20.79 10.70
CA GLY A 200 -4.21 20.72 11.59
C GLY A 200 -3.90 19.90 12.84
N GLU A 201 -3.93 20.52 14.01
CA GLU A 201 -4.14 19.80 15.27
C GLU A 201 -5.49 19.08 15.17
N GLY A 202 -5.47 17.75 15.15
CA GLY A 202 -6.66 16.95 14.95
C GLY A 202 -6.49 15.59 15.59
N GLY A 203 -6.79 15.53 16.88
CA GLY A 203 -6.90 14.31 17.65
C GLY A 203 -7.84 13.30 16.99
N PHE A 204 -7.57 12.04 17.28
CA PHE A 204 -8.39 10.90 16.90
C PHE A 204 -9.84 11.14 17.37
N VAL A 205 -10.77 11.31 16.44
CA VAL A 205 -12.20 11.18 16.76
C VAL A 205 -12.51 9.71 16.59
N GLY A 206 -12.51 8.98 17.70
CA GLY A 206 -13.11 7.66 17.76
C GLY A 206 -14.54 7.76 17.24
N MET A 207 -14.84 7.01 16.18
CA MET A 207 -16.22 6.76 15.79
C MET A 207 -16.83 5.88 16.88
N GLY A 208 -17.47 6.54 17.85
CA GLY A 208 -18.42 5.89 18.74
C GLY A 208 -19.63 5.48 17.92
N LEU A 209 -19.82 4.17 17.80
CA LEU A 209 -21.14 3.59 17.58
C LEU A 209 -21.83 3.52 18.94
N SER A 210 -22.80 4.40 19.16
CA SER A 210 -23.99 4.19 20.00
C SER A 210 -25.05 5.19 19.57
#